data_AF-A0A645EMA0-F1
#
_entry.id   AF-A0A645EMA0-F1
#
_cell.length_a   1.000
_cell.length_b   1.000
_cell.length_c   1.000
_cell.angle_alpha   90.00
_cell.angle_beta   90.00
_cell.angle_gamma   90.00
#
_symmetry.space_group_name_H-M   'P 1'
#
loop_
_entity.id
_entity.type
_entity.pdbx_description
1 polymer ?
#
loop_
_entity_poly.entity_id
_entity_poly.type
_entity_poly.pdbx_seq_one_letter_code
_entity_poly.pdbx_strand_id
1 'polypeptide(L)'
;MRKGPSPDVPVVWEYRRKDLPVKVVARHDIWRKIEDPDGTQGWMAARLLSRTRTAIVTGGVDINGGRAGDTALWHERNGEYVYIPGTINIILHISAALTPGAMTRALITCTEAKTAALQELLAPSCYSSGIATGSGTDGCIIVSDLTSPVKLTDAGKHNKLGELIGRAVIGAVKEALYLQTYLCAYTQFDVIARIGRYGVDTKGLPETLSRQPEFVVYTSLYVHLLDQLTWELITPEQALEPANALLALMGMQTALTHANIQTMLSAYQTGLKSKYIHAAL
;
A
#
# COMPACT_ATOMS: atom_id res chain seq x y z
N MET A 1 26.11 -9.01 -13.02
CA MET A 1 25.99 -9.60 -14.36
C MET A 1 27.34 -9.58 -15.05
N ARG A 2 27.64 -10.61 -15.83
CA ARG A 2 28.95 -10.85 -16.46
C ARG A 2 28.83 -10.95 -17.98
N LYS A 3 29.96 -10.75 -18.68
CA LYS A 3 30.02 -10.84 -20.16
C LYS A 3 29.79 -12.26 -20.70
N GLY A 4 30.08 -13.30 -19.90
CA GLY A 4 29.99 -14.71 -20.30
C GLY A 4 29.57 -15.65 -19.16
N PRO A 5 29.26 -16.93 -19.46
CA PRO A 5 28.81 -17.92 -18.48
C PRO A 5 29.98 -18.57 -17.71
N SER A 6 30.85 -17.76 -17.10
CA SER A 6 31.98 -18.23 -16.27
C SER A 6 32.28 -17.23 -15.16
N PRO A 7 32.80 -17.67 -13.99
CA PRO A 7 33.27 -16.75 -12.95
C PRO A 7 34.50 -15.94 -13.39
N ASP A 8 35.26 -16.41 -14.37
CA ASP A 8 36.53 -15.83 -14.82
C ASP A 8 36.35 -14.68 -15.82
N VAL A 9 35.14 -14.50 -16.35
CA VAL A 9 34.85 -13.41 -17.29
C VAL A 9 34.42 -12.15 -16.53
N PRO A 10 34.76 -10.94 -17.03
CA PRO A 10 34.48 -9.69 -16.31
C PRO A 10 33.02 -9.47 -15.93
N VAL A 11 32.81 -8.87 -14.75
CA VAL A 11 31.54 -8.28 -14.33
C VAL A 11 31.32 -7.00 -15.14
N VAL A 12 30.17 -6.90 -15.81
CA VAL A 12 29.79 -5.73 -16.63
C VAL A 12 28.74 -4.86 -15.93
N TRP A 13 28.05 -5.42 -14.92
CA TRP A 13 27.05 -4.70 -14.15
C TRP A 13 26.93 -5.26 -12.74
N GLU A 14 26.76 -4.40 -11.75
CA GLU A 14 26.54 -4.78 -10.36
C GLU A 14 25.14 -4.33 -9.92
N TYR A 15 24.25 -5.29 -9.69
CA TYR A 15 22.91 -5.00 -9.15
C TYR A 15 22.99 -4.91 -7.63
N ARG A 16 22.60 -3.77 -7.05
CA ARG A 16 22.62 -3.52 -5.61
C ARG A 16 21.30 -3.84 -4.89
N ARG A 17 20.18 -3.77 -5.61
CA ARG A 17 18.85 -4.12 -5.12
C ARG A 17 18.48 -5.51 -5.61
N LYS A 18 17.91 -6.32 -4.71
CA LYS A 18 17.35 -7.63 -5.05
C LYS A 18 16.06 -7.46 -5.85
N ASP A 19 15.53 -8.56 -6.38
CA ASP A 19 14.15 -8.65 -6.86
C ASP A 19 13.79 -7.80 -8.10
N LEU A 20 14.79 -7.23 -8.78
CA LEU A 20 14.63 -6.68 -10.12
C LEU A 20 14.13 -7.79 -11.07
N PRO A 21 12.95 -7.64 -11.71
CA PRO A 21 12.46 -8.64 -12.65
C PRO A 21 13.35 -8.67 -13.89
N VAL A 22 13.75 -9.88 -14.30
CA VAL A 22 14.61 -10.10 -15.48
C VAL A 22 14.05 -11.22 -16.34
N LYS A 23 14.24 -11.14 -17.66
CA LYS A 23 13.88 -12.18 -18.62
C LYS A 23 15.07 -13.11 -18.83
N VAL A 24 14.88 -14.42 -18.68
CA VAL A 24 15.92 -15.41 -19.04
C VAL A 24 15.82 -15.70 -20.53
N VAL A 25 16.84 -15.33 -21.30
CA VAL A 25 16.89 -15.49 -22.76
C VAL A 25 17.73 -16.69 -23.21
N ALA A 26 18.65 -17.19 -22.39
CA ALA A 26 19.38 -18.43 -22.65
C ALA A 26 19.83 -19.12 -21.36
N ARG A 27 20.17 -20.41 -21.44
CA ARG A 27 20.68 -21.21 -20.32
C ARG A 27 21.93 -21.96 -20.75
N HIS A 28 22.93 -21.99 -19.87
CA HIS A 28 24.16 -22.75 -20.06
C HIS A 28 24.62 -23.29 -18.70
N ASP A 29 24.43 -24.58 -18.44
CA ASP A 29 24.71 -25.22 -17.15
C ASP A 29 24.10 -24.43 -15.96
N ILE A 30 24.89 -23.95 -15.01
CA ILE A 30 24.44 -23.13 -13.87
C ILE A 30 24.27 -21.64 -14.19
N TRP A 31 24.44 -21.23 -15.46
CA TRP A 31 24.37 -19.84 -15.90
C TRP A 31 23.09 -19.55 -16.68
N ARG A 32 22.57 -18.34 -16.51
CA ARG A 32 21.42 -17.82 -17.23
C ARG A 32 21.86 -16.55 -17.94
N LYS A 33 21.64 -16.48 -19.24
CA LYS A 33 21.69 -15.20 -19.95
C LYS A 33 20.38 -14.50 -19.67
N ILE A 34 20.45 -13.33 -19.06
CA ILE A 34 19.31 -12.51 -18.68
C ILE A 34 19.27 -11.25 -19.53
N GLU A 35 18.08 -10.67 -19.63
CA GLU A 35 17.79 -9.33 -20.12
C GLU A 35 17.05 -8.59 -19.00
N ASP A 36 17.56 -7.42 -18.60
CA ASP A 36 16.90 -6.57 -17.62
C ASP A 36 15.86 -5.64 -18.26
N PRO A 37 15.06 -4.89 -17.48
CA PRO A 37 13.99 -4.05 -18.03
C PRO A 37 14.46 -2.96 -19.00
N ASP A 38 15.74 -2.54 -18.92
CA ASP A 38 16.35 -1.58 -19.84
C ASP A 38 16.88 -2.24 -21.13
N GLY A 39 16.70 -3.56 -21.27
CA GLY A 39 17.15 -4.35 -22.41
C GLY A 39 18.61 -4.79 -22.33
N THR A 40 19.31 -4.51 -21.23
CA THR A 40 20.71 -4.89 -21.06
C THR A 40 20.81 -6.39 -20.89
N GLN A 41 21.67 -7.04 -21.69
CA GLN A 41 21.89 -8.48 -21.62
C GLN A 41 23.23 -8.87 -21.02
N GLY A 42 23.24 -10.00 -20.33
CA GLY A 42 24.47 -10.62 -19.85
C GLY A 42 24.20 -11.89 -19.06
N TRP A 43 25.25 -12.49 -18.51
CA TRP A 43 25.18 -13.76 -17.82
C TRP A 43 25.15 -13.58 -16.29
N MET A 44 24.29 -14.35 -15.65
CA MET A 44 24.16 -14.40 -14.20
C MET A 44 24.13 -15.85 -13.74
N ALA A 45 24.85 -16.15 -12.65
CA ALA A 45 24.78 -17.47 -12.02
C ALA A 45 23.35 -17.70 -11.51
N ALA A 46 22.80 -18.89 -11.75
CA ALA A 46 21.41 -19.22 -11.41
C ALA A 46 21.11 -19.06 -9.92
N ARG A 47 22.09 -19.25 -9.04
CA ARG A 47 21.98 -19.04 -7.58
C ARG A 47 21.73 -17.58 -7.17
N LEU A 48 21.99 -16.63 -8.07
CA LEU A 48 21.73 -15.19 -7.85
C LEU A 48 20.35 -14.77 -8.37
N LEU A 49 19.59 -15.71 -8.96
CA LEU A 49 18.25 -15.48 -9.48
C LEU A 49 17.22 -16.19 -8.60
N SER A 50 16.08 -15.55 -8.41
CA SER A 50 14.93 -16.13 -7.71
C SER A 50 13.81 -16.49 -8.69
N ARG A 51 12.97 -17.45 -8.31
CA ARG A 51 11.69 -17.72 -8.98
C ARG A 51 10.55 -16.88 -8.41
N THR A 52 10.78 -16.09 -7.37
CA THR A 52 9.80 -15.14 -6.84
C THR A 52 9.34 -14.20 -7.95
N ARG A 53 8.03 -14.03 -8.10
CA ARG A 53 7.45 -13.08 -9.06
C ARG A 53 7.41 -11.70 -8.40
N THR A 54 7.82 -10.69 -9.15
CA THR A 54 7.93 -9.31 -8.69
C THR A 54 7.26 -8.38 -9.70
N ALA A 55 7.06 -7.11 -9.32
CA ALA A 55 6.48 -6.06 -10.16
C ALA A 55 7.36 -4.82 -10.10
N ILE A 56 7.36 -4.01 -11.16
CA ILE A 56 8.03 -2.70 -11.15
C ILE A 56 7.00 -1.70 -10.66
N VAL A 57 7.29 -1.03 -9.53
CA VAL A 57 6.32 -0.17 -8.84
C VAL A 57 6.97 1.13 -8.34
N THR A 58 6.25 2.25 -8.48
CA THR A 58 6.54 3.52 -7.77
C THR A 58 5.59 3.69 -6.58
N GLY A 59 5.94 4.55 -5.61
CA GLY A 59 5.21 4.58 -4.32
C GLY A 59 4.92 5.96 -3.76
N GLY A 60 4.17 6.82 -4.44
CA GLY A 60 3.78 8.14 -3.90
C GLY A 60 2.29 8.24 -3.57
N VAL A 61 1.95 8.39 -2.28
CA VAL A 61 0.56 8.56 -1.76
C VAL A 61 0.46 9.47 -0.52
N ASP A 62 1.57 9.99 -0.02
CA ASP A 62 1.63 10.81 1.20
C ASP A 62 0.86 12.13 1.09
N ILE A 63 0.90 12.74 -0.10
CA ILE A 63 0.25 14.04 -0.36
C ILE A 63 -0.97 13.95 -1.29
N ASN A 64 -1.13 12.84 -2.02
CA ASN A 64 -2.18 12.71 -3.03
C ASN A 64 -2.92 11.37 -2.98
N GLY A 65 -2.72 10.59 -1.92
CA GLY A 65 -3.43 9.35 -1.67
C GLY A 65 -4.93 9.60 -1.70
N GLY A 66 -5.65 8.86 -2.54
CA GLY A 66 -7.08 9.04 -2.74
C GLY A 66 -7.83 7.73 -2.61
N ARG A 67 -9.07 7.82 -2.13
CA ARG A 67 -10.01 6.71 -2.09
C ARG A 67 -11.02 6.88 -3.22
N ALA A 68 -11.32 5.78 -3.92
CA ALA A 68 -12.42 5.76 -4.87
C ALA A 68 -13.72 6.20 -4.19
N GLY A 69 -14.36 7.24 -4.74
CA GLY A 69 -15.56 7.86 -4.17
C GLY A 69 -15.29 9.12 -3.33
N ASP A 70 -14.03 9.50 -3.12
CA ASP A 70 -13.71 10.80 -2.51
C ASP A 70 -14.20 11.96 -3.39
N THR A 71 -14.57 13.07 -2.74
CA THR A 71 -14.95 14.30 -3.42
C THR A 71 -13.81 14.80 -4.30
N ALA A 72 -14.08 15.00 -5.58
CA ALA A 72 -13.10 15.58 -6.49
C ALA A 72 -12.77 17.04 -6.11
N LEU A 73 -11.48 17.38 -6.06
CA LEU A 73 -11.02 18.75 -5.79
C LEU A 73 -10.97 19.64 -7.04
N TRP A 74 -11.09 19.06 -8.22
CA TRP A 74 -10.97 19.77 -9.49
C TRP A 74 -11.94 19.20 -10.52
N HIS A 75 -12.28 20.03 -11.51
CA HIS A 75 -13.03 19.65 -12.69
C HIS A 75 -12.22 20.02 -13.93
N GLU A 76 -12.16 19.10 -14.89
CA GLU A 76 -11.48 19.38 -16.16
C GLU A 76 -12.19 20.48 -16.94
N ARG A 77 -11.40 21.45 -17.40
CA ARG A 77 -11.85 22.51 -18.31
C ARG A 77 -10.80 22.68 -19.39
N ASN A 78 -11.18 22.41 -20.64
CA ASN A 78 -10.31 22.59 -21.81
C ASN A 78 -8.95 21.87 -21.72
N GLY A 79 -8.88 20.69 -21.09
CA GLY A 79 -7.65 19.92 -20.91
C GLY A 79 -6.70 20.45 -19.82
N GLU A 80 -7.10 21.49 -19.08
CA GLU A 80 -6.37 21.93 -17.89
C GLU A 80 -6.63 20.99 -16.72
N TYR A 81 -5.56 20.59 -16.04
CA TYR A 81 -5.63 19.75 -14.85
C TYR A 81 -4.70 20.29 -13.75
N VAL A 82 -5.04 20.01 -12.50
CA VAL A 82 -4.19 20.33 -11.36
C VAL A 82 -3.25 19.17 -11.10
N TYR A 83 -1.94 19.40 -11.22
CA TYR A 83 -0.92 18.39 -10.93
C TYR A 83 -0.60 18.37 -9.44
N ILE A 84 -0.82 17.22 -8.79
CA ILE A 84 -0.35 16.93 -7.43
C ILE A 84 0.65 15.77 -7.54
N PRO A 85 1.91 15.96 -7.10
CA PRO A 85 2.94 14.93 -7.27
C PRO A 85 2.67 13.68 -6.43
N GLY A 86 3.39 12.61 -6.77
CA GLY A 86 3.21 11.27 -6.19
C GLY A 86 2.39 10.37 -7.11
N THR A 87 2.82 9.13 -7.32
CA THR A 87 2.00 8.16 -8.05
C THR A 87 2.42 6.73 -7.72
N ILE A 88 1.46 5.82 -7.78
CA ILE A 88 1.71 4.39 -7.87
C ILE A 88 1.54 3.94 -9.32
N ASN A 89 2.64 3.86 -10.05
CA ASN A 89 2.69 3.22 -11.36
C ASN A 89 3.12 1.77 -11.18
N ILE A 90 2.44 0.85 -11.86
CA ILE A 90 2.73 -0.59 -11.82
C ILE A 90 2.96 -1.09 -13.23
N ILE A 91 4.08 -1.78 -13.46
CA ILE A 91 4.38 -2.47 -14.72
C ILE A 91 4.54 -3.96 -14.44
N LEU A 92 3.74 -4.78 -15.12
CA LEU A 92 3.74 -6.23 -15.00
C LEU A 92 4.13 -6.89 -16.32
N HIS A 93 5.22 -7.66 -16.30
CA HIS A 93 5.61 -8.52 -17.42
C HIS A 93 5.13 -9.95 -17.18
N ILE A 94 4.24 -10.43 -18.04
CA ILE A 94 3.66 -11.75 -18.00
C ILE A 94 4.22 -12.56 -19.17
N SER A 95 5.02 -13.58 -18.86
CA SER A 95 5.67 -14.46 -19.84
C SER A 95 4.72 -15.49 -20.47
N ALA A 96 3.44 -15.16 -20.57
CA ALA A 96 2.39 -15.98 -21.16
C ALA A 96 1.56 -15.14 -22.13
N ALA A 97 0.96 -15.81 -23.11
CA ALA A 97 0.06 -15.18 -24.06
C ALA A 97 -1.31 -15.04 -23.40
N LEU A 98 -1.75 -13.81 -23.18
CA LEU A 98 -3.05 -13.50 -22.60
C LEU A 98 -4.08 -13.25 -23.70
N THR A 99 -5.28 -13.77 -23.53
CA THR A 99 -6.43 -13.26 -24.30
C THR A 99 -6.71 -11.81 -23.91
N PRO A 100 -7.38 -11.01 -24.77
CA PRO A 100 -7.79 -9.65 -24.40
C PRO A 100 -8.57 -9.61 -23.07
N GLY A 101 -9.50 -10.57 -22.85
CA GLY A 101 -10.24 -10.68 -21.60
C GLY A 101 -9.35 -10.99 -20.39
N ALA A 102 -8.36 -11.87 -20.54
CA ALA A 102 -7.39 -12.15 -19.47
C ALA A 102 -6.52 -10.93 -19.15
N MET A 103 -6.14 -10.15 -20.16
CA MET A 103 -5.36 -8.92 -19.99
C MET A 103 -6.16 -7.85 -19.23
N THR A 104 -7.44 -7.64 -19.59
CA THR A 104 -8.35 -6.75 -18.84
C THR A 104 -8.55 -7.23 -17.42
N ARG A 105 -8.71 -8.55 -17.21
CA ARG A 105 -8.83 -9.10 -15.86
C ARG A 105 -7.55 -8.92 -15.04
N ALA A 106 -6.38 -9.02 -15.67
CA ALA A 106 -5.10 -8.79 -15.01
C ALA A 106 -4.98 -7.33 -14.51
N LEU A 107 -5.48 -6.35 -15.27
CA LEU A 107 -5.58 -4.95 -14.80
C LEU A 107 -6.44 -4.84 -13.53
N ILE A 108 -7.62 -5.47 -13.52
CA ILE A 108 -8.51 -5.47 -12.35
C ILE A 108 -7.79 -6.06 -11.13
N THR A 109 -7.21 -7.26 -11.27
CA THR A 109 -6.52 -7.93 -10.16
C THR A 109 -5.29 -7.16 -9.69
N CYS A 110 -4.57 -6.49 -10.60
CA CYS A 110 -3.47 -5.59 -10.24
C CYS A 110 -3.96 -4.40 -9.39
N THR A 111 -5.05 -3.74 -9.82
CA THR A 111 -5.65 -2.63 -9.07
C THR A 111 -6.13 -3.07 -7.69
N GLU A 112 -6.82 -4.22 -7.59
CA GLU A 112 -7.25 -4.78 -6.31
C GLU A 112 -6.07 -5.09 -5.39
N ALA A 113 -4.96 -5.59 -5.94
CA ALA A 113 -3.75 -5.91 -5.19
C ALA A 113 -3.05 -4.65 -4.64
N LYS A 114 -2.99 -3.58 -5.43
CA LYS A 114 -2.53 -2.26 -4.96
C LYS A 114 -3.40 -1.75 -3.82
N THR A 115 -4.73 -1.79 -3.99
CA THR A 115 -5.68 -1.37 -2.94
C THR A 115 -5.51 -2.21 -1.67
N ALA A 116 -5.33 -3.53 -1.80
CA ALA A 116 -5.08 -4.41 -0.66
C ALA A 116 -3.77 -4.04 0.07
N ALA A 117 -2.70 -3.70 -0.65
CA ALA A 117 -1.45 -3.26 -0.04
C ALA A 117 -1.62 -1.97 0.78
N LEU A 118 -2.35 -0.98 0.24
CA LEU A 118 -2.68 0.26 0.94
C LEU A 118 -3.60 0.03 2.14
N GLN A 119 -4.57 -0.88 1.99
CA GLN A 119 -5.47 -1.30 3.07
C GLN A 119 -4.71 -1.97 4.21
N GLU A 120 -3.80 -2.90 3.92
CA GLU A 120 -2.97 -3.56 4.93
C GLU A 120 -2.01 -2.60 5.65
N LEU A 121 -1.70 -1.45 5.04
CA LEU A 121 -0.89 -0.39 5.63
C LEU A 121 -1.74 0.74 6.24
N LEU A 122 -3.08 0.67 6.17
CA LEU A 122 -3.98 1.76 6.55
C LEU A 122 -3.54 3.13 5.99
N ALA A 123 -3.07 3.16 4.74
CA ALA A 123 -2.65 4.40 4.10
C ALA A 123 -3.84 5.39 4.04
N PRO A 124 -3.74 6.58 4.65
CA PRO A 124 -4.87 7.49 4.73
C PRO A 124 -5.19 8.10 3.36
N SER A 125 -6.45 8.39 3.10
CA SER A 125 -6.82 9.34 2.06
C SER A 125 -6.44 10.75 2.51
N CYS A 126 -5.99 11.58 1.58
CA CYS A 126 -5.76 13.01 1.77
C CYS A 126 -7.04 13.84 1.62
N TYR A 127 -8.15 13.22 1.21
CA TYR A 127 -9.39 13.91 0.81
C TYR A 127 -10.61 13.53 1.65
N SER A 128 -10.50 12.47 2.46
CA SER A 128 -11.56 12.02 3.35
C SER A 128 -10.97 11.32 4.57
N SER A 129 -11.83 10.92 5.50
CA SER A 129 -11.42 10.04 6.58
C SER A 129 -11.16 8.61 6.11
N GLY A 130 -11.35 8.24 4.85
CA GLY A 130 -11.16 6.87 4.38
C GLY A 130 -9.70 6.44 4.24
N ILE A 131 -9.52 5.14 4.00
CA ILE A 131 -8.24 4.56 3.55
C ILE A 131 -8.11 4.74 2.04
N ALA A 132 -6.94 5.19 1.56
CA ALA A 132 -6.64 5.35 0.16
C ALA A 132 -6.69 4.01 -0.60
N THR A 133 -7.21 4.04 -1.82
CA THR A 133 -7.22 2.90 -2.75
C THR A 133 -6.15 3.04 -3.83
N GLY A 134 -5.48 4.18 -3.87
CA GLY A 134 -4.48 4.53 -4.87
C GLY A 134 -3.96 5.95 -4.69
N SER A 135 -3.26 6.45 -5.69
CA SER A 135 -2.96 7.88 -5.84
C SER A 135 -3.95 8.49 -6.85
N GLY A 136 -4.13 9.82 -6.83
CA GLY A 136 -4.98 10.50 -7.83
C GLY A 136 -4.58 10.26 -9.31
N THR A 137 -3.36 9.79 -9.57
CA THR A 137 -2.80 9.59 -10.92
C THR A 137 -2.13 8.22 -11.09
N ASP A 138 -2.61 7.18 -10.41
CA ASP A 138 -2.00 5.87 -10.55
C ASP A 138 -2.18 5.27 -11.96
N GLY A 139 -1.19 4.48 -12.37
CA GLY A 139 -1.11 3.88 -13.70
C GLY A 139 -0.77 2.40 -13.63
N CYS A 140 -1.28 1.61 -14.58
CA CYS A 140 -0.97 0.19 -14.66
C CYS A 140 -0.72 -0.22 -16.12
N ILE A 141 0.40 -0.91 -16.35
CA ILE A 141 0.78 -1.45 -17.65
C ILE A 141 0.92 -2.97 -17.52
N ILE A 142 0.16 -3.71 -18.34
CA ILE A 142 0.26 -5.17 -18.44
C ILE A 142 0.94 -5.51 -19.77
N VAL A 143 2.09 -6.17 -19.70
CA VAL A 143 2.84 -6.66 -20.85
C VAL A 143 2.65 -8.18 -20.94
N SER A 144 2.15 -8.65 -22.08
CA SER A 144 1.95 -10.08 -22.36
C SER A 144 2.88 -10.55 -23.49
N ASP A 145 3.49 -11.71 -23.31
CA ASP A 145 4.23 -12.38 -24.38
C ASP A 145 3.31 -13.19 -25.29
N LEU A 146 2.89 -12.58 -26.42
CA LEU A 146 2.02 -13.24 -27.41
C LEU A 146 2.69 -14.39 -28.16
N THR A 147 4.02 -14.50 -28.09
CA THR A 147 4.77 -15.61 -28.71
C THR A 147 4.87 -16.83 -27.80
N SER A 148 4.45 -16.71 -26.54
CA SER A 148 4.50 -17.79 -25.58
C SER A 148 3.59 -18.96 -26.00
N PRO A 149 4.07 -20.22 -25.89
CA PRO A 149 3.23 -21.40 -26.11
C PRO A 149 2.18 -21.59 -25.00
N VAL A 150 2.39 -20.96 -23.83
CA VAL A 150 1.41 -20.95 -22.74
C VAL A 150 0.41 -19.83 -22.99
N LYS A 151 -0.84 -20.21 -23.23
CA LYS A 151 -1.97 -19.29 -23.39
C LYS A 151 -2.88 -19.33 -22.18
N LEU A 152 -3.18 -18.16 -21.62
CA LEU A 152 -4.07 -18.01 -20.45
C LEU A 152 -5.27 -17.15 -20.81
N THR A 153 -6.44 -17.55 -20.34
CA THR A 153 -7.73 -16.95 -20.68
C THR A 153 -8.38 -16.19 -19.52
N ASP A 154 -7.79 -16.27 -18.32
CA ASP A 154 -8.26 -15.61 -17.12
C ASP A 154 -7.07 -15.22 -16.21
N ALA A 155 -7.25 -14.16 -15.43
CA ALA A 155 -6.30 -13.62 -14.47
C ALA A 155 -6.96 -13.20 -13.14
N GLY A 156 -8.21 -13.61 -12.90
CA GLY A 156 -8.93 -13.35 -11.64
C GLY A 156 -8.41 -14.17 -10.44
N LYS A 157 -8.99 -13.87 -9.27
CA LYS A 157 -8.58 -14.39 -7.95
C LYS A 157 -8.61 -15.92 -7.81
N HIS A 158 -9.41 -16.62 -8.62
CA HIS A 158 -9.53 -18.09 -8.55
C HIS A 158 -8.48 -18.85 -9.38
N ASN A 159 -7.61 -18.16 -10.11
CA ASN A 159 -6.59 -18.80 -10.93
C ASN A 159 -5.17 -18.43 -10.50
N LYS A 160 -4.22 -19.25 -10.96
CA LYS A 160 -2.82 -19.11 -10.56
C LYS A 160 -2.19 -17.80 -11.04
N LEU A 161 -2.58 -17.28 -12.19
CA LEU A 161 -2.05 -16.01 -12.68
C LEU A 161 -2.50 -14.87 -11.77
N GLY A 162 -3.77 -14.82 -11.37
CA GLY A 162 -4.30 -13.83 -10.44
C GLY A 162 -3.64 -13.88 -9.07
N GLU A 163 -3.42 -15.08 -8.51
CA GLU A 163 -2.64 -15.25 -7.27
C GLU A 163 -1.23 -14.65 -7.41
N LEU A 164 -0.53 -14.95 -8.51
CA LEU A 164 0.83 -14.48 -8.74
C LEU A 164 0.89 -12.95 -8.93
N ILE A 165 -0.05 -12.37 -9.67
CA ILE A 165 -0.20 -10.92 -9.82
C ILE A 165 -0.42 -10.30 -8.44
N GLY A 166 -1.40 -10.81 -7.68
CA GLY A 166 -1.74 -10.28 -6.37
C GLY A 166 -0.55 -10.24 -5.41
N ARG A 167 0.16 -11.38 -5.28
CA ARG A 167 1.32 -11.48 -4.39
C ARG A 167 2.50 -10.60 -4.83
N ALA A 168 2.77 -10.54 -6.14
CA ALA A 168 3.86 -9.72 -6.67
C ALA A 168 3.58 -8.22 -6.48
N VAL A 169 2.36 -7.78 -6.78
CA VAL A 169 1.95 -6.38 -6.67
C VAL A 169 1.88 -5.94 -5.21
N ILE A 170 1.28 -6.73 -4.31
CA ILE A 170 1.20 -6.37 -2.88
C ILE A 170 2.60 -6.15 -2.30
N GLY A 171 3.52 -7.10 -2.55
CA GLY A 171 4.90 -7.00 -2.07
C GLY A 171 5.62 -5.77 -2.63
N ALA A 172 5.55 -5.57 -3.94
CA ALA A 172 6.23 -4.47 -4.61
C ALA A 172 5.66 -3.08 -4.25
N VAL A 173 4.34 -2.96 -4.09
CA VAL A 173 3.69 -1.70 -3.64
C VAL A 173 4.14 -1.35 -2.23
N LYS A 174 4.12 -2.30 -1.29
CA LYS A 174 4.58 -2.05 0.07
C LYS A 174 6.06 -1.66 0.12
N GLU A 175 6.90 -2.33 -0.66
CA GLU A 175 8.33 -1.98 -0.74
C GLU A 175 8.52 -0.58 -1.34
N ALA A 176 7.81 -0.24 -2.42
CA ALA A 176 7.90 1.08 -3.05
C ALA A 176 7.46 2.21 -2.11
N LEU A 177 6.36 2.01 -1.38
CA LEU A 177 5.85 2.95 -0.37
C LEU A 177 6.85 3.13 0.78
N TYR A 178 7.47 2.03 1.25
CA TYR A 178 8.53 2.11 2.25
C TYR A 178 9.75 2.88 1.74
N LEU A 179 10.20 2.61 0.52
CA LEU A 179 11.37 3.30 -0.05
C LEU A 179 11.12 4.78 -0.33
N GLN A 180 9.88 5.17 -0.66
CA GLN A 180 9.53 6.56 -0.95
C GLN A 180 9.29 7.38 0.32
N THR A 181 8.49 6.88 1.27
CA THR A 181 7.98 7.66 2.41
C THR A 181 8.08 6.92 3.75
N TYR A 182 8.78 5.80 3.79
CA TYR A 182 8.88 4.92 4.97
C TYR A 182 7.53 4.34 5.45
N LEU A 183 6.50 4.36 4.61
CA LEU A 183 5.19 3.82 4.95
C LEU A 183 5.27 2.28 5.11
N CYS A 184 5.18 1.80 6.35
CA CYS A 184 5.32 0.39 6.71
C CYS A 184 4.64 0.12 8.06
N ALA A 185 4.62 -1.15 8.49
CA ALA A 185 4.01 -1.54 9.78
C ALA A 185 4.59 -0.77 10.97
N TYR A 186 5.90 -0.45 10.96
CA TYR A 186 6.55 0.29 12.04
C TYR A 186 6.09 1.75 12.12
N THR A 187 6.00 2.46 10.99
CA THR A 187 5.52 3.85 10.96
C THR A 187 4.01 3.94 11.17
N GLN A 188 3.29 2.87 10.87
CA GLN A 188 1.85 2.74 11.13
C GLN A 188 1.53 2.33 12.58
N PHE A 189 2.50 1.84 13.34
CA PHE A 189 2.34 1.60 14.78
C PHE A 189 2.51 2.91 15.56
N ASP A 190 1.59 3.83 15.33
CA ASP A 190 1.57 5.17 15.91
C ASP A 190 0.14 5.72 15.94
N VAL A 191 -0.25 6.32 17.07
CA VAL A 191 -1.59 6.91 17.28
C VAL A 191 -1.92 7.96 16.21
N ILE A 192 -0.98 8.82 15.86
CA ILE A 192 -1.12 9.87 14.85
C ILE A 192 -1.44 9.25 13.50
N ALA A 193 -0.74 8.18 13.13
CA ALA A 193 -0.98 7.46 11.89
C ALA A 193 -2.39 6.84 11.83
N ARG A 194 -2.95 6.42 12.97
CA ARG A 194 -4.29 5.81 13.05
C ARG A 194 -5.42 6.82 12.99
N ILE A 195 -5.36 7.85 13.83
CA ILE A 195 -6.47 8.80 14.04
C ILE A 195 -6.37 10.03 13.14
N GLY A 196 -5.19 10.32 12.56
CA GLY A 196 -4.93 11.54 11.78
C GLY A 196 -5.89 11.74 10.61
N ARG A 197 -6.36 10.66 9.96
CA ARG A 197 -7.36 10.73 8.86
C ARG A 197 -8.70 11.34 9.29
N TYR A 198 -9.01 11.38 10.59
CA TYR A 198 -10.20 12.04 11.12
C TYR A 198 -9.95 13.51 11.52
N GLY A 199 -8.81 14.09 11.14
CA GLY A 199 -8.48 15.48 11.46
C GLY A 199 -8.20 15.74 12.94
N VAL A 200 -7.88 14.69 13.70
CA VAL A 200 -7.47 14.83 15.11
C VAL A 200 -6.06 15.44 15.16
N ASP A 201 -5.99 16.66 15.68
CA ASP A 201 -4.73 17.33 15.91
C ASP A 201 -3.97 16.63 17.03
N THR A 202 -2.84 16.05 16.66
CA THR A 202 -1.92 15.34 17.54
C THR A 202 -0.58 16.08 17.64
N LYS A 203 -0.51 17.31 17.14
CA LYS A 203 0.70 18.12 17.18
C LYS A 203 1.21 18.26 18.62
N GLY A 204 2.47 17.91 18.81
CA GLY A 204 3.13 17.93 20.12
C GLY A 204 3.02 16.63 20.91
N LEU A 205 2.23 15.63 20.49
CA LEU A 205 2.17 14.34 21.17
C LEU A 205 3.57 13.68 21.19
N PRO A 206 4.16 13.36 22.37
CA PRO A 206 5.49 12.79 22.45
C PRO A 206 5.50 11.39 21.86
N GLU A 207 6.59 11.03 21.19
CA GLU A 207 6.72 9.70 20.56
C GLU A 207 6.60 8.55 21.57
N THR A 208 7.02 8.78 22.82
CA THR A 208 6.86 7.83 23.94
C THR A 208 5.41 7.48 24.22
N LEU A 209 4.48 8.42 24.00
CA LEU A 209 3.04 8.21 24.17
C LEU A 209 2.39 7.77 22.86
N SER A 210 2.73 8.38 21.72
CA SER A 210 2.12 8.05 20.41
C SER A 210 2.38 6.61 19.98
N ARG A 211 3.51 6.01 20.40
CA ARG A 211 3.88 4.63 20.12
C ARG A 211 3.68 3.68 21.29
N GLN A 212 3.04 4.12 22.39
CA GLN A 212 2.76 3.24 23.52
C GLN A 212 1.83 2.10 23.08
N PRO A 213 2.19 0.81 23.28
CA PRO A 213 1.46 -0.30 22.66
C PRO A 213 -0.03 -0.34 22.97
N GLU A 214 -0.40 -0.22 24.24
CA GLU A 214 -1.81 -0.21 24.68
C GLU A 214 -2.58 0.93 24.00
N PHE A 215 -1.97 2.11 23.91
CA PHE A 215 -2.61 3.28 23.36
C PHE A 215 -2.81 3.18 21.84
N VAL A 216 -1.83 2.65 21.09
CA VAL A 216 -1.96 2.38 19.66
C VAL A 216 -3.02 1.32 19.38
N VAL A 217 -3.08 0.25 20.19
CA VAL A 217 -4.06 -0.83 20.03
C VAL A 217 -5.48 -0.32 20.27
N TYR A 218 -5.73 0.35 21.40
CA TYR A 218 -7.06 0.87 21.70
C TYR A 218 -7.49 1.99 20.75
N THR A 219 -6.55 2.83 20.30
CA THR A 219 -6.83 3.81 19.23
C THR A 219 -7.24 3.11 17.94
N SER A 220 -6.56 2.01 17.57
CA SER A 220 -6.92 1.25 16.36
C SER A 220 -8.33 0.67 16.44
N LEU A 221 -8.74 0.16 17.61
CA LEU A 221 -10.11 -0.31 17.84
C LEU A 221 -11.13 0.83 17.81
N TYR A 222 -10.80 1.97 18.42
CA TYR A 222 -11.66 3.15 18.44
C TYR A 222 -11.89 3.71 17.03
N VAL A 223 -10.82 3.78 16.24
CA VAL A 223 -10.84 4.13 14.82
C VAL A 223 -11.71 3.16 14.02
N HIS A 224 -11.66 1.87 14.32
CA HIS A 224 -12.52 0.89 13.66
C HIS A 224 -14.00 1.04 14.04
N LEU A 225 -14.33 1.44 15.27
CA LEU A 225 -15.71 1.81 15.63
C LEU A 225 -16.19 3.03 14.84
N LEU A 226 -15.33 4.05 14.69
CA LEU A 226 -15.62 5.23 13.87
C LEU A 226 -15.88 4.84 12.40
N ASP A 227 -15.09 3.92 11.85
CA ASP A 227 -15.32 3.37 10.51
C ASP A 227 -16.70 2.71 10.41
N GLN A 228 -17.01 1.77 11.31
CA GLN A 228 -18.27 1.04 11.26
C GLN A 228 -19.50 1.94 11.43
N LEU A 229 -19.41 2.97 12.28
CA LEU A 229 -20.44 4.02 12.37
C LEU A 229 -20.57 4.82 11.08
N THR A 230 -19.43 5.21 10.49
CA THR A 230 -19.42 5.98 9.22
C THR A 230 -20.03 5.17 8.08
N TRP A 231 -19.84 3.85 8.09
CA TRP A 231 -20.39 2.92 7.10
C TRP A 231 -21.78 2.39 7.46
N GLU A 232 -22.39 2.89 8.54
CA GLU A 232 -23.71 2.48 9.03
C GLU A 232 -23.83 0.97 9.29
N LEU A 233 -22.70 0.30 9.59
CA LEU A 233 -22.68 -1.12 9.95
C LEU A 233 -23.12 -1.34 11.41
N ILE A 234 -23.00 -0.31 12.24
CA ILE A 234 -23.47 -0.28 13.63
C ILE A 234 -24.21 1.03 13.89
N THR A 235 -25.13 1.01 14.86
CA THR A 235 -25.87 2.22 15.25
C THR A 235 -25.12 3.04 16.31
N PRO A 236 -25.44 4.34 16.46
CA PRO A 236 -24.98 5.17 17.58
C PRO A 236 -25.12 4.51 18.96
N GLU A 237 -26.23 3.82 19.22
CA GLU A 237 -26.50 3.17 20.50
C GLU A 237 -25.57 1.98 20.74
N GLN A 238 -25.28 1.20 19.68
CA GLN A 238 -24.37 0.05 19.74
C GLN A 238 -22.91 0.48 19.92
N ALA A 239 -22.52 1.66 19.42
CA ALA A 239 -21.16 2.16 19.54
C ALA A 239 -20.87 2.82 20.90
N LEU A 240 -21.89 3.26 21.64
CA LEU A 240 -21.72 4.08 22.85
C LEU A 240 -20.94 3.38 23.97
N GLU A 241 -21.35 2.17 24.35
CA GLU A 241 -20.69 1.43 25.43
C GLU A 241 -19.26 1.01 25.05
N PRO A 242 -19.01 0.42 23.85
CA PRO A 242 -17.64 0.09 23.43
C PRO A 242 -16.73 1.31 23.31
N ALA A 243 -17.24 2.45 22.83
CA ALA A 243 -16.47 3.68 22.74
C ALA A 243 -16.03 4.18 24.12
N ASN A 244 -16.95 4.19 25.10
CA ASN A 244 -16.63 4.57 26.48
C ASN A 244 -15.65 3.59 27.14
N ALA A 245 -15.82 2.29 26.92
CA ALA A 245 -14.91 1.27 27.43
C ALA A 245 -13.48 1.48 26.91
N LEU A 246 -13.31 1.74 25.61
CA LEU A 246 -12.00 2.01 25.01
C LEU A 246 -11.38 3.32 25.52
N LEU A 247 -12.17 4.39 25.66
CA LEU A 247 -11.69 5.65 26.27
C LEU A 247 -11.18 5.42 27.70
N ALA A 248 -11.92 4.65 28.50
CA ALA A 248 -11.54 4.29 29.87
C ALA A 248 -10.26 3.43 29.93
N LEU A 249 -10.12 2.44 29.03
CA LEU A 249 -8.92 1.60 28.91
C LEU A 249 -7.68 2.41 28.53
N MET A 250 -7.86 3.46 27.72
CA MET A 250 -6.82 4.45 27.43
C MET A 250 -6.56 5.41 28.59
N GLY A 251 -7.30 5.30 29.71
CA GLY A 251 -7.23 6.17 30.87
C GLY A 251 -7.73 7.60 30.59
N MET A 252 -8.58 7.78 29.58
CA MET A 252 -9.22 9.06 29.28
C MET A 252 -10.45 9.23 30.19
N GLN A 253 -10.52 10.32 30.95
CA GLN A 253 -11.62 10.59 31.89
C GLN A 253 -12.89 11.16 31.22
N THR A 254 -13.04 10.95 29.91
CA THR A 254 -14.17 11.44 29.12
C THR A 254 -15.22 10.35 28.97
N ALA A 255 -16.48 10.67 29.30
CA ALA A 255 -17.62 9.78 29.08
C ALA A 255 -18.58 10.39 28.06
N LEU A 256 -18.87 9.63 27.02
CA LEU A 256 -19.89 9.93 26.02
C LEU A 256 -21.28 9.62 26.60
N THR A 257 -22.23 10.54 26.37
CA THR A 257 -23.66 10.31 26.61
C THR A 257 -24.40 9.84 25.36
N HIS A 258 -23.83 10.08 24.18
CA HIS A 258 -24.29 9.63 22.88
C HIS A 258 -23.10 9.50 21.93
N ALA A 259 -23.13 8.50 21.05
CA ALA A 259 -22.01 8.21 20.14
C ALA A 259 -22.38 8.52 18.69
N ASN A 260 -21.88 9.65 18.20
CA ASN A 260 -21.76 9.91 16.77
C ASN A 260 -20.30 10.27 16.47
N ILE A 261 -19.95 10.36 15.18
CA ILE A 261 -18.57 10.65 14.75
C ILE A 261 -18.01 11.90 15.44
N GLN A 262 -18.79 12.98 15.50
CA GLN A 262 -18.34 14.24 16.09
C GLN A 262 -18.10 14.14 17.59
N THR A 263 -19.01 13.51 18.34
CA THR A 263 -18.88 13.40 19.80
C THR A 263 -17.76 12.47 20.19
N MET A 264 -17.62 11.35 19.49
CA MET A 264 -16.54 10.40 19.68
C MET A 264 -15.16 11.05 19.43
N LEU A 265 -14.99 11.73 18.29
CA LEU A 265 -13.75 12.45 18.00
C LEU A 265 -13.44 13.54 19.04
N SER A 266 -14.46 14.29 19.46
CA SER A 266 -14.29 15.35 20.48
C SER A 266 -13.89 14.77 21.85
N ALA A 267 -14.48 13.65 22.26
CA ALA A 267 -14.11 12.95 23.49
C ALA A 267 -12.68 12.41 23.42
N TYR A 268 -12.31 11.76 22.31
CA TYR A 268 -10.96 11.26 22.08
C TYR A 268 -9.92 12.40 22.11
N GLN A 269 -10.17 13.51 21.39
CA GLN A 269 -9.29 14.68 21.39
C GLN A 269 -9.12 15.28 22.79
N THR A 270 -10.20 15.38 23.56
CA THR A 270 -10.17 15.91 24.92
C THR A 270 -9.36 14.99 25.86
N GLY A 271 -9.59 13.68 25.77
CA GLY A 271 -8.85 12.68 26.54
C GLY A 271 -7.36 12.59 26.17
N LEU A 272 -7.03 12.78 24.88
CA LEU A 272 -5.64 12.85 24.42
C LEU A 272 -4.93 14.08 25.01
N LYS A 273 -5.58 15.25 25.01
CA LYS A 273 -5.02 16.49 25.58
C LYS A 273 -4.77 16.38 27.09
N SER A 274 -5.68 15.76 27.84
CA SER A 274 -5.46 15.58 29.28
C SER A 274 -4.26 14.69 29.58
N LYS A 275 -4.09 13.59 28.82
CA LYS A 275 -2.90 12.72 28.90
C LYS A 275 -1.61 13.45 28.56
N TYR A 276 -1.65 14.29 27.53
CA TYR A 276 -0.49 15.09 27.12
C TYR A 276 0.00 16.01 28.24
N ILE A 277 -0.91 16.76 28.87
CA ILE A 277 -0.56 17.69 29.97
C ILE A 277 0.07 16.93 31.14
N HIS A 278 -0.43 15.74 31.47
CA HIS A 278 0.12 14.93 32.56
C HIS A 278 1.46 14.28 32.23
N ALA A 279 1.77 14.02 30.96
CA ALA A 279 3.05 13.42 30.55
C ALA A 279 4.20 14.45 30.40
N ALA A 280 3.86 15.75 30.33
CA ALA A 280 4.84 16.85 30.20
C ALA A 280 5.29 17.44 31.55
N LEU A 281 4.75 16.93 32.67
CA LEU A 281 5.09 17.28 34.06
C LEU A 281 5.86 16.14 34.73
#